data_AF-A0A7J7JV50-F1
#
_entry.id   AF-A0A7J7JV50-F1
#
_cell.length_a   1.000
_cell.length_b   1.000
_cell.length_c   1.000
_cell.angle_alpha   90.00
_cell.angle_beta   90.00
_cell.angle_gamma   90.00
#
_symmetry.space_group_name_H-M   'P 1'
#
loop_
_entity.id
_entity.type
_entity.pdbx_description
1 polymer ?
#
loop_
_entity_poly.entity_id
_entity_poly.type
_entity_poly.pdbx_seq_one_letter_code
_entity_poly.pdbx_strand_id
1 'polypeptide(L)'
;MPKRKSKTEAEATSPSKKQKTEADATSPSKKQKTDADAKPPISLEEMDFSSSASTKTGNAWNKKFISMNVNGFRAFLNKGGLDYIKKESADVFCIQETKCSDKDIPVDDFKKAGFSTHFLAGDKAGYSGVGIIYKDPPMSIKDGIDVEKHDDEGRVITAEYEDYYLVTVYVPNSGRGLKRLEYRTKEWDVDFRKYLKELDNKKPVILCGDLNVAHNEIDLKNPKSNKNKTPGFCDAEREGLTELLQEGFIDTYRHIYPNKEQAYSFWTYMGNARAKNVGWRLDYFLVSKRLEDKMCDSLMRSQVMGSDHCPIALLMAF
;
A
#
# COMPACT_ATOMS: atom_id res chain seq x y z
N MET A 1 -28.81 -9.61 -86.33
CA MET A 1 -28.09 -10.80 -86.84
C MET A 1 -26.74 -10.89 -86.13
N PRO A 2 -26.29 -12.12 -85.84
CA PRO A 2 -25.92 -12.57 -84.49
C PRO A 2 -24.48 -13.13 -84.46
N LYS A 3 -23.89 -13.49 -83.31
CA LYS A 3 -24.02 -14.75 -82.57
C LYS A 3 -23.23 -14.53 -81.26
N ARG A 4 -23.72 -14.71 -80.02
CA ARG A 4 -24.60 -15.70 -79.36
C ARG A 4 -24.01 -17.11 -79.25
N LYS A 5 -24.02 -17.59 -77.99
CA LYS A 5 -23.94 -18.98 -77.44
C LYS A 5 -22.58 -19.33 -76.81
N SER A 6 -22.48 -19.99 -75.65
CA SER A 6 -23.43 -20.72 -74.77
C SER A 6 -22.74 -20.95 -73.41
N LYS A 7 -23.35 -20.63 -72.25
CA LYS A 7 -24.05 -21.52 -71.28
C LYS A 7 -23.80 -23.04 -71.31
N THR A 8 -24.03 -23.61 -70.11
CA THR A 8 -24.24 -25.01 -69.63
C THR A 8 -22.98 -25.85 -69.35
N GLU A 9 -22.88 -26.65 -68.29
CA GLU A 9 -23.73 -26.97 -67.13
C GLU A 9 -22.87 -27.72 -66.09
N ALA A 10 -23.39 -27.85 -64.88
CA ALA A 10 -22.81 -28.57 -63.75
C ALA A 10 -23.08 -30.09 -63.80
N GLU A 11 -22.19 -30.88 -63.20
CA GLU A 11 -22.45 -32.15 -62.45
C GLU A 11 -21.11 -32.55 -61.80
N ALA A 12 -20.93 -32.43 -60.47
CA ALA A 12 -21.36 -33.34 -59.41
C ALA A 12 -20.78 -34.76 -59.52
N THR A 13 -19.69 -35.05 -58.78
CA THR A 13 -19.50 -36.30 -58.02
C THR A 13 -18.33 -36.16 -57.02
N SER A 14 -18.66 -36.11 -55.72
CA SER A 14 -17.84 -36.69 -54.63
C SER A 14 -18.36 -38.12 -54.37
N PRO A 15 -17.80 -38.96 -53.48
CA PRO A 15 -16.59 -38.84 -52.66
C PRO A 15 -15.68 -40.10 -52.71
N SER A 16 -14.41 -40.01 -52.29
CA SER A 16 -13.71 -41.19 -51.76
C SER A 16 -13.14 -40.91 -50.37
N LYS A 17 -13.63 -41.71 -49.43
CA LYS A 17 -13.30 -41.75 -48.01
C LYS A 17 -11.80 -41.99 -47.83
N LYS A 18 -11.13 -41.11 -47.09
CA LYS A 18 -9.96 -41.51 -46.28
C LYS A 18 -10.35 -41.43 -44.82
N GLN A 19 -10.24 -42.60 -44.19
CA GLN A 19 -10.57 -42.91 -42.81
C GLN A 19 -9.80 -41.99 -41.85
N LYS A 20 -10.54 -41.42 -40.90
CA LYS A 20 -9.99 -41.01 -39.61
C LYS A 20 -9.73 -42.29 -38.82
N THR A 21 -8.47 -42.56 -38.53
CA THR A 21 -8.09 -43.52 -37.49
C THR A 21 -7.92 -42.74 -36.19
N GLU A 22 -8.76 -43.07 -35.22
CA GLU A 22 -8.54 -42.80 -33.80
C GLU A 22 -7.24 -43.46 -33.36
N ALA A 23 -6.37 -42.68 -32.74
CA ALA A 23 -5.27 -43.19 -31.95
C ALA A 23 -5.33 -42.47 -30.60
N ASP A 24 -5.87 -43.21 -29.65
CA ASP A 24 -5.83 -42.95 -28.22
C ASP A 24 -4.35 -42.92 -27.79
N ALA A 25 -3.88 -41.75 -27.38
CA ALA A 25 -2.55 -41.57 -26.81
C ALA A 25 -2.69 -40.71 -25.55
N THR A 26 -2.97 -41.42 -24.47
CA THR A 26 -2.84 -40.99 -23.08
C THR A 26 -1.67 -40.02 -22.90
N SER A 27 -1.99 -38.75 -22.68
CA SER A 27 -1.03 -37.73 -22.29
C SER A 27 -0.58 -38.00 -20.85
N PRO A 28 0.73 -38.09 -20.55
CA PRO A 28 1.17 -38.24 -19.18
C PRO A 28 0.82 -36.97 -18.41
N SER A 29 -0.01 -37.13 -17.37
CA SER A 29 -0.35 -36.10 -16.41
C SER A 29 0.95 -35.57 -15.79
N LYS A 30 1.34 -34.34 -16.16
CA LYS A 30 2.34 -33.59 -15.41
C LYS A 30 1.72 -33.31 -14.04
N LYS A 31 2.10 -34.12 -13.06
CA LYS A 31 1.87 -33.86 -11.63
C LYS A 31 2.17 -32.38 -11.37
N GLN A 32 1.15 -31.63 -10.97
CA GLN A 32 1.34 -30.37 -10.28
C GLN A 32 2.30 -30.65 -9.13
N LYS A 33 3.51 -30.09 -9.17
CA LYS A 33 4.30 -29.95 -7.96
C LYS A 33 3.49 -29.04 -7.06
N THR A 34 2.89 -29.63 -6.04
CA THR A 34 2.34 -28.92 -4.90
C THR A 34 3.47 -28.07 -4.32
N ASP A 35 3.28 -26.75 -4.27
CA ASP A 35 4.11 -25.83 -3.51
C ASP A 35 4.01 -26.23 -2.03
N ALA A 36 4.84 -27.17 -1.61
CA ALA A 36 4.79 -27.82 -0.29
C ALA A 36 5.61 -27.09 0.79
N ASP A 37 6.16 -25.92 0.48
CA ASP A 37 7.07 -25.19 1.40
C ASP A 37 6.51 -23.84 1.91
N ALA A 38 5.29 -23.47 1.55
CA ALA A 38 4.65 -22.32 2.19
C ALA A 38 4.17 -22.74 3.58
N LYS A 39 4.88 -22.30 4.63
CA LYS A 39 4.36 -22.38 6.01
C LYS A 39 2.94 -21.78 6.01
N PRO A 40 1.98 -22.43 6.68
CA PRO A 40 0.64 -21.87 6.81
C PRO A 40 0.74 -20.46 7.43
N PRO A 41 -0.12 -19.51 7.03
CA PRO A 41 -0.12 -18.20 7.65
C PRO A 41 -0.31 -18.35 9.16
N ILE A 42 0.57 -17.72 9.93
CA ILE A 42 0.49 -17.69 11.40
C ILE A 42 -0.88 -17.10 11.75
N SER A 43 -1.63 -17.79 12.63
CA SER A 43 -2.93 -17.30 13.08
C SER A 43 -2.75 -15.97 13.81
N LEU A 44 -3.77 -15.09 13.79
CA LEU A 44 -3.67 -13.82 14.49
C LEU A 44 -3.35 -14.05 15.97
N GLU A 45 -3.89 -15.12 16.56
CA GLU A 45 -3.72 -15.56 17.95
C GLU A 45 -2.25 -15.91 18.30
N GLU A 46 -1.51 -16.47 17.35
CA GLU A 46 -0.10 -16.85 17.52
C GLU A 46 0.87 -15.68 17.32
N MET A 47 0.44 -14.56 16.70
CA MET A 47 1.31 -13.41 16.48
C MET A 47 1.64 -12.67 17.78
N ASP A 48 2.92 -12.48 18.05
CA ASP A 48 3.41 -11.63 19.13
C ASP A 48 3.66 -10.20 18.62
N PHE A 49 2.95 -9.24 19.21
CA PHE A 49 3.08 -7.81 18.92
C PHE A 49 3.79 -7.04 20.04
N SER A 50 4.31 -7.76 21.04
CA SER A 50 5.18 -7.20 22.06
C SER A 50 6.51 -6.75 21.47
N SER A 51 7.20 -5.86 22.18
CA SER A 51 8.52 -5.38 21.82
C SER A 51 9.24 -4.90 23.07
N SER A 52 10.54 -5.18 23.15
CA SER A 52 11.45 -4.61 24.15
C SER A 52 12.26 -3.45 23.59
N ALA A 53 11.83 -2.85 22.47
CA ALA A 53 12.58 -1.79 21.80
C ALA A 53 12.75 -0.56 22.70
N SER A 54 13.89 0.10 22.55
CA SER A 54 14.20 1.34 23.24
C SER A 54 14.95 2.28 22.31
N THR A 55 14.98 3.56 22.65
CA THR A 55 15.84 4.53 21.97
C THR A 55 17.32 4.15 22.15
N LYS A 56 18.20 4.80 21.39
CA LYS A 56 19.66 4.67 21.54
C LYS A 56 20.15 5.03 22.95
N THR A 57 19.40 5.86 23.68
CA THR A 57 19.68 6.27 25.07
C THR A 57 19.00 5.40 26.12
N GLY A 58 18.27 4.34 25.73
CA GLY A 58 17.67 3.37 26.63
C GLY A 58 16.25 3.71 27.12
N ASN A 59 15.57 4.68 26.53
CA ASN A 59 14.17 4.96 26.87
C ASN A 59 13.27 3.92 26.20
N ALA A 60 12.49 3.18 26.98
CA ALA A 60 11.52 2.21 26.45
C ALA A 60 10.46 2.91 25.59
N TRP A 61 9.99 2.24 24.53
CA TRP A 61 8.88 2.76 23.73
C TRP A 61 7.61 2.91 24.59
N ASN A 62 6.85 3.98 24.35
CA ASN A 62 5.58 4.27 25.01
C ASN A 62 4.48 4.69 24.04
N LYS A 63 4.80 4.87 22.75
CA LYS A 63 3.84 5.13 21.69
C LYS A 63 4.07 4.19 20.50
N LYS A 64 2.98 3.65 19.96
CA LYS A 64 2.95 2.79 18.78
C LYS A 64 2.03 3.38 17.72
N PHE A 65 2.56 3.57 16.53
CA PHE A 65 1.80 3.97 15.33
C PHE A 65 1.78 2.83 14.33
N ILE A 66 0.65 2.63 13.66
CA ILE A 66 0.51 1.68 12.56
C ILE A 66 0.09 2.41 11.31
N SER A 67 0.63 2.03 10.16
CA SER A 67 0.10 2.44 8.85
C SER A 67 -0.20 1.22 7.99
N MET A 68 -1.34 1.22 7.31
CA MET A 68 -1.72 0.13 6.42
C MET A 68 -2.67 0.60 5.31
N ASN A 69 -2.27 0.40 4.05
CA ASN A 69 -3.19 0.37 2.94
C ASN A 69 -4.03 -0.91 3.01
N VAL A 70 -5.35 -0.76 3.22
CA VAL A 70 -6.25 -1.92 3.43
C VAL A 70 -6.94 -2.38 2.16
N ASN A 71 -6.79 -1.64 1.04
CA ASN A 71 -7.40 -1.94 -0.25
C ASN A 71 -8.91 -2.28 -0.12
N GLY A 72 -9.64 -1.43 0.60
CA GLY A 72 -11.06 -1.60 0.91
C GLY A 72 -11.30 -1.97 2.38
N PHE A 73 -11.71 -0.98 3.16
CA PHE A 73 -11.90 -1.10 4.61
C PHE A 73 -12.94 -2.15 5.01
N ARG A 74 -14.08 -2.20 4.30
CA ARG A 74 -15.10 -3.25 4.53
C ARG A 74 -14.56 -4.66 4.33
N ALA A 75 -13.77 -4.86 3.28
CA ALA A 75 -13.16 -6.16 2.99
C ALA A 75 -12.13 -6.54 4.05
N PHE A 76 -11.37 -5.56 4.56
CA PHE A 76 -10.45 -5.75 5.67
C PHE A 76 -11.18 -6.14 6.97
N LEU A 77 -12.26 -5.44 7.34
CA LEU A 77 -13.05 -5.78 8.52
C LEU A 77 -13.66 -7.18 8.43
N ASN A 78 -14.23 -7.56 7.28
CA ASN A 78 -14.78 -8.89 7.06
C ASN A 78 -13.74 -10.02 7.18
N LYS A 79 -12.44 -9.71 7.08
CA LYS A 79 -11.33 -10.64 7.23
C LYS A 79 -10.69 -10.59 8.64
N GLY A 80 -11.39 -10.06 9.64
CA GLY A 80 -10.89 -9.97 11.02
C GLY A 80 -10.06 -8.72 11.32
N GLY A 81 -10.19 -7.66 10.50
CA GLY A 81 -9.41 -6.43 10.68
C GLY A 81 -9.62 -5.74 12.03
N LEU A 82 -10.84 -5.78 12.59
CA LEU A 82 -11.11 -5.25 13.92
C LEU A 82 -10.38 -6.03 15.02
N ASP A 83 -10.28 -7.36 14.88
CA ASP A 83 -9.57 -8.20 15.84
C ASP A 83 -8.06 -7.95 15.78
N TYR A 84 -7.52 -7.73 14.57
CA TYR A 84 -6.14 -7.27 14.40
C TYR A 84 -5.89 -5.94 15.12
N ILE A 85 -6.75 -4.93 14.92
CA ILE A 85 -6.64 -3.62 15.55
C ILE A 85 -6.65 -3.74 17.08
N LYS A 86 -7.57 -4.54 17.63
CA LYS A 86 -7.63 -4.82 19.07
C LYS A 86 -6.36 -5.48 19.59
N LYS A 87 -5.83 -6.47 18.85
CA LYS A 87 -4.66 -7.25 19.27
C LYS A 87 -3.35 -6.46 19.16
N GLU A 88 -3.12 -5.76 18.06
CA GLU A 88 -1.92 -4.92 17.88
C GLU A 88 -1.93 -3.72 18.84
N SER A 89 -3.14 -3.21 19.16
CA SER A 89 -3.38 -2.20 20.19
C SER A 89 -2.47 -0.98 20.09
N ALA A 90 -2.28 -0.45 18.88
CA ALA A 90 -1.53 0.77 18.65
C ALA A 90 -2.26 1.99 19.23
N ASP A 91 -1.52 3.06 19.52
CA ASP A 91 -2.09 4.35 19.92
C ASP A 91 -2.87 4.97 18.77
N VAL A 92 -2.33 4.86 17.55
CA VAL A 92 -2.98 5.30 16.31
C VAL A 92 -2.75 4.31 15.18
N PHE A 93 -3.82 3.99 14.44
CA PHE A 93 -3.77 3.31 13.15
C PHE A 93 -4.14 4.29 12.04
N CYS A 94 -3.28 4.39 11.05
CA CYS A 94 -3.46 5.18 9.84
C CYS A 94 -3.80 4.22 8.69
N ILE A 95 -4.97 4.40 8.11
CA ILE A 95 -5.54 3.48 7.12
C ILE A 95 -5.64 4.20 5.77
N GLN A 96 -5.21 3.54 4.70
CA GLN A 96 -5.27 4.05 3.33
C GLN A 96 -6.10 3.13 2.42
N GLU A 97 -6.60 3.68 1.31
CA GLU A 97 -7.54 3.02 0.40
C GLU A 97 -8.76 2.44 1.12
N THR A 98 -9.42 3.27 1.94
CA THR A 98 -10.62 2.85 2.66
C THR A 98 -11.75 2.45 1.70
N LYS A 99 -11.86 3.12 0.55
CA LYS A 99 -12.84 2.87 -0.53
C LYS A 99 -14.28 2.75 -0.01
N CYS A 100 -14.59 3.50 1.02
CA CYS A 100 -15.89 3.45 1.67
C CYS A 100 -16.35 4.83 2.10
N SER A 101 -17.65 4.97 2.29
CA SER A 101 -18.29 6.18 2.80
C SER A 101 -18.42 6.11 4.32
N ASP A 102 -18.70 7.24 4.98
CA ASP A 102 -18.80 7.30 6.44
C ASP A 102 -19.80 6.31 7.03
N LYS A 103 -20.90 6.03 6.32
CA LYS A 103 -21.91 5.04 6.72
C LYS A 103 -21.40 3.60 6.78
N ASP A 104 -20.28 3.30 6.11
CA ASP A 104 -19.67 1.97 6.11
C ASP A 104 -18.71 1.78 7.31
N ILE A 105 -18.44 2.83 8.10
CA ILE A 105 -17.55 2.79 9.26
C ILE A 105 -18.35 2.35 10.50
N PRO A 106 -18.03 1.21 11.13
CA PRO A 106 -18.73 0.73 12.32
C PRO A 106 -18.23 1.46 13.58
N VAL A 107 -18.55 2.76 13.69
CA VAL A 107 -18.07 3.65 14.77
C VAL A 107 -18.34 3.08 16.16
N ASP A 108 -19.52 2.50 16.37
CA ASP A 108 -19.89 1.91 17.67
C ASP A 108 -19.02 0.71 18.06
N ASP A 109 -18.57 -0.09 17.10
CA ASP A 109 -17.74 -1.25 17.37
C ASP A 109 -16.30 -0.84 17.71
N PHE A 110 -15.79 0.22 17.05
CA PHE A 110 -14.52 0.83 17.44
C PHE A 110 -14.59 1.47 18.83
N LYS A 111 -15.68 2.18 19.12
CA LYS A 111 -15.88 2.79 20.44
C LYS A 111 -15.92 1.75 21.56
N LYS A 112 -16.65 0.63 21.36
CA LYS A 112 -16.66 -0.50 22.31
C LYS A 112 -15.28 -1.14 22.46
N ALA A 113 -14.45 -1.09 21.43
CA ALA A 113 -13.07 -1.57 21.44
C ALA A 113 -12.07 -0.57 22.06
N GLY A 114 -12.51 0.60 22.53
CA GLY A 114 -11.66 1.62 23.13
C GLY A 114 -10.98 2.55 22.13
N PHE A 115 -11.52 2.67 20.92
CA PHE A 115 -10.99 3.53 19.87
C PHE A 115 -12.02 4.55 19.40
N SER A 116 -11.53 5.73 19.02
CA SER A 116 -12.27 6.72 18.22
C SER A 116 -11.75 6.69 16.79
N THR A 117 -12.54 7.24 15.86
CA THR A 117 -12.24 7.18 14.43
C THR A 117 -12.51 8.49 13.73
N HIS A 118 -11.68 8.84 12.75
CA HIS A 118 -11.95 9.89 11.78
C HIS A 118 -11.59 9.39 10.39
N PHE A 119 -12.49 9.54 9.42
CA PHE A 119 -12.32 9.05 8.06
C PHE A 119 -12.59 10.17 7.07
N LEU A 120 -11.85 10.15 5.97
CA LEU A 120 -11.99 11.08 4.86
C LEU A 120 -12.16 10.26 3.58
N ALA A 121 -13.29 10.43 2.92
CA ALA A 121 -13.57 9.88 1.60
C ALA A 121 -13.41 10.97 0.53
N GLY A 122 -13.03 10.58 -0.69
CA GLY A 122 -13.07 11.47 -1.85
C GLY A 122 -14.43 11.47 -2.55
N ASP A 123 -14.61 12.35 -3.52
CA ASP A 123 -15.85 12.57 -4.28
C ASP A 123 -16.31 11.32 -5.05
N LYS A 124 -15.33 10.52 -5.49
CA LYS A 124 -15.59 9.30 -6.24
C LYS A 124 -15.86 8.13 -5.29
N ALA A 125 -17.11 7.67 -5.25
CA ALA A 125 -17.50 6.50 -4.47
C ALA A 125 -16.64 5.26 -4.76
N GLY A 126 -16.18 4.59 -3.71
CA GLY A 126 -15.37 3.38 -3.81
C GLY A 126 -13.93 3.61 -4.29
N TYR A 127 -13.44 4.85 -4.27
CA TYR A 127 -12.10 5.24 -4.68
C TYR A 127 -11.34 5.91 -3.54
N SER A 128 -10.04 5.63 -3.43
CA SER A 128 -9.14 6.29 -2.47
C SER A 128 -9.68 6.21 -1.03
N GLY A 129 -9.52 7.29 -0.27
CA GLY A 129 -9.98 7.45 1.11
C GLY A 129 -8.91 7.05 2.11
N VAL A 130 -8.85 7.82 3.20
CA VAL A 130 -7.95 7.61 4.33
C VAL A 130 -8.71 7.65 5.65
N GLY A 131 -8.13 7.11 6.71
CA GLY A 131 -8.69 7.20 8.04
C GLY A 131 -7.64 7.11 9.13
N ILE A 132 -7.99 7.61 10.31
CA ILE A 132 -7.25 7.43 11.54
C ILE A 132 -8.16 6.80 12.59
N ILE A 133 -7.61 5.82 13.31
CA ILE A 133 -8.27 5.14 14.42
C ILE A 133 -7.34 5.30 15.61
N TYR A 134 -7.80 5.96 16.68
CA TYR A 134 -6.93 6.42 17.77
C TYR A 134 -7.53 6.12 19.14
N LYS A 135 -6.67 5.91 20.13
CA LYS A 135 -7.06 5.78 21.54
C LYS A 135 -7.26 7.15 22.18
N ASP A 136 -6.23 7.98 22.10
CA ASP A 136 -6.23 9.34 22.65
C ASP A 136 -6.61 10.33 21.55
N PRO A 137 -7.58 11.25 21.79
CA PRO A 137 -7.99 12.21 20.78
C PRO A 137 -6.88 13.23 20.47
N PRO A 138 -6.64 13.57 19.19
CA PRO A 138 -5.77 14.68 18.83
C PRO A 138 -6.40 16.03 19.24
N MET A 139 -5.57 17.06 19.35
CA MET A 139 -6.00 18.45 19.61
C MET A 139 -6.84 19.01 18.46
N SER A 140 -6.47 18.67 17.23
CA SER A 140 -7.19 19.05 16.02
C SER A 140 -7.00 18.00 14.94
N ILE A 141 -7.97 17.93 14.02
CA ILE A 141 -7.89 17.11 12.81
C ILE A 141 -8.17 18.02 11.62
N LYS A 142 -7.34 17.89 10.59
CA LYS A 142 -7.50 18.59 9.32
C LYS A 142 -7.54 17.58 8.18
N ASP A 143 -8.54 17.74 7.33
CA ASP A 143 -8.70 17.00 6.08
C ASP A 143 -8.04 17.78 4.93
N GLY A 144 -7.29 17.08 4.08
CA GLY A 144 -6.63 17.68 2.92
C GLY A 144 -5.43 18.57 3.24
N ILE A 145 -4.94 19.26 2.22
CA ILE A 145 -3.74 20.11 2.27
C ILE A 145 -4.01 21.58 1.89
N ASP A 146 -5.29 21.97 1.79
CA ASP A 146 -5.77 23.29 1.32
C ASP A 146 -5.38 23.57 -0.14
N VAL A 147 -5.40 22.53 -0.98
CA VAL A 147 -5.15 22.65 -2.42
C VAL A 147 -6.27 21.92 -3.15
N GLU A 148 -7.23 22.68 -3.68
CA GLU A 148 -8.51 22.18 -4.22
C GLU A 148 -8.35 20.99 -5.19
N LYS A 149 -7.37 21.04 -6.10
CA LYS A 149 -7.06 19.96 -7.08
C LYS A 149 -6.51 18.64 -6.47
N HIS A 150 -6.27 18.62 -5.17
CA HIS A 150 -5.71 17.48 -4.42
C HIS A 150 -6.67 16.94 -3.37
N ASP A 151 -7.61 17.76 -2.91
CA ASP A 151 -8.46 17.46 -1.76
C ASP A 151 -9.77 16.73 -2.14
N ASP A 152 -10.09 16.63 -3.43
CA ASP A 152 -11.25 15.89 -3.98
C ASP A 152 -11.09 14.36 -3.90
N GLU A 153 -9.87 13.85 -3.81
CA GLU A 153 -9.58 12.40 -3.77
C GLU A 153 -9.46 11.84 -2.34
N GLY A 154 -9.64 12.65 -1.29
CA GLY A 154 -9.65 12.19 0.11
C GLY A 154 -8.37 11.44 0.52
N ARG A 155 -7.22 12.10 0.37
CA ARG A 155 -5.90 11.46 0.42
C ARG A 155 -5.05 11.77 1.64
N VAL A 156 -5.38 12.81 2.40
CA VAL A 156 -4.56 13.31 3.51
C VAL A 156 -5.45 13.62 4.71
N ILE A 157 -5.06 13.09 5.88
CA ILE A 157 -5.54 13.57 7.17
C ILE A 157 -4.31 13.96 7.99
N THR A 158 -4.36 15.13 8.62
CA THR A 158 -3.38 15.60 9.59
C THR A 158 -4.03 15.69 10.96
N ALA A 159 -3.52 14.92 11.92
CA ALA A 159 -3.89 14.97 13.33
C ALA A 159 -2.80 15.73 14.10
N GLU A 160 -3.18 16.78 14.82
CA GLU A 160 -2.29 17.55 15.67
C GLU A 160 -2.30 17.00 17.10
N TYR A 161 -1.13 16.66 17.62
CA TYR A 161 -0.90 16.38 19.04
C TYR A 161 -0.06 17.52 19.66
N GLU A 162 0.14 17.46 20.98
CA GLU A 162 0.89 18.48 21.71
C GLU A 162 2.32 18.64 21.13
N ASP A 163 3.03 17.52 20.97
CA ASP A 163 4.44 17.51 20.59
C ASP A 163 4.70 17.29 19.08
N TYR A 164 3.72 16.83 18.32
CA TYR A 164 3.92 16.45 16.91
C TYR A 164 2.63 16.52 16.08
N TYR A 165 2.79 16.58 14.76
CA TYR A 165 1.72 16.25 13.81
C TYR A 165 1.87 14.80 13.35
N LEU A 166 0.76 14.09 13.24
CA LEU A 166 0.67 12.80 12.56
C LEU A 166 -0.08 12.99 11.25
N VAL A 167 0.57 12.72 10.12
CA VAL A 167 -0.01 12.84 8.78
C VAL A 167 -0.15 11.44 8.20
N THR A 168 -1.38 11.04 7.86
CA THR A 168 -1.64 9.84 7.06
C THR A 168 -1.87 10.26 5.62
N VAL A 169 -1.22 9.58 4.66
CA VAL A 169 -1.34 9.89 3.24
C VAL A 169 -1.56 8.65 2.38
N TYR A 170 -2.41 8.76 1.37
CA TYR A 170 -2.45 7.86 0.23
C TYR A 170 -2.03 8.61 -1.04
N VAL A 171 -0.76 8.50 -1.40
CA VAL A 171 -0.19 9.27 -2.50
C VAL A 171 -0.72 8.75 -3.85
N PRO A 172 -1.09 9.61 -4.82
CA PRO A 172 -1.58 9.18 -6.12
C PRO A 172 -0.62 8.22 -6.84
N ASN A 173 -1.12 7.07 -7.25
CA ASN A 173 -0.37 6.17 -8.13
C ASN A 173 -0.26 6.77 -9.55
N SER A 174 0.91 6.71 -10.18
CA SER A 174 1.13 7.21 -11.55
C SER A 174 0.33 6.48 -12.64
N GLY A 175 -0.30 5.36 -12.29
CA GLY A 175 -1.27 4.64 -13.11
C GLY A 175 -0.64 3.86 -14.26
N ARG A 176 -1.40 2.90 -14.80
CA ARG A 176 -0.93 2.06 -15.91
C ARG A 176 -0.48 2.90 -17.09
N GLY A 177 0.75 2.67 -17.56
CA GLY A 177 1.35 3.44 -18.64
C GLY A 177 1.79 4.84 -18.23
N LEU A 178 1.97 5.09 -16.92
CA LEU A 178 2.48 6.34 -16.35
C LEU A 178 1.59 7.57 -16.65
N LYS A 179 0.28 7.33 -16.86
CA LYS A 179 -0.70 8.36 -17.27
C LYS A 179 -0.82 9.54 -16.29
N ARG A 180 -0.59 9.32 -15.00
CA ARG A 180 -0.65 10.34 -13.95
C ARG A 180 0.74 10.74 -13.45
N LEU A 181 1.83 10.31 -14.09
CA LEU A 181 3.19 10.58 -13.61
C LEU A 181 3.47 12.09 -13.54
N GLU A 182 3.01 12.86 -14.53
CA GLU A 182 3.20 14.31 -14.56
C GLU A 182 2.45 14.99 -13.40
N TYR A 183 1.15 14.72 -13.25
CA TYR A 183 0.36 15.19 -12.09
C TYR A 183 1.01 14.79 -10.76
N ARG A 184 1.42 13.53 -10.62
CA ARG A 184 2.05 13.00 -9.40
C ARG A 184 3.33 13.78 -9.06
N THR A 185 4.23 13.95 -10.02
CA THR A 185 5.59 14.44 -9.74
C THR A 185 5.75 15.96 -9.87
N LYS A 186 4.93 16.62 -10.69
CA LYS A 186 5.02 18.07 -10.95
C LYS A 186 4.03 18.90 -10.16
N GLU A 187 2.98 18.28 -9.64
CA GLU A 187 1.94 18.96 -8.88
C GLU A 187 1.84 18.38 -7.48
N TRP A 188 1.39 17.13 -7.35
CA TRP A 188 1.13 16.52 -6.04
C TRP A 188 2.37 16.51 -5.14
N ASP A 189 3.49 15.95 -5.60
CA ASP A 189 4.70 15.83 -4.77
C ASP A 189 5.24 17.21 -4.36
N VAL A 190 5.09 18.23 -5.22
CA VAL A 190 5.54 19.61 -4.97
C VAL A 190 4.68 20.26 -3.89
N ASP A 191 3.36 20.22 -4.05
CA ASP A 191 2.40 20.85 -3.15
C ASP A 191 2.38 20.11 -1.79
N PHE A 192 2.46 18.77 -1.80
CA PHE A 192 2.50 17.97 -0.58
C PHE A 192 3.80 18.18 0.22
N ARG A 193 4.96 18.23 -0.45
CA ARG A 193 6.24 18.53 0.23
C ARG A 193 6.21 19.92 0.88
N LYS A 194 5.66 20.92 0.18
CA LYS A 194 5.49 22.28 0.74
C LYS A 194 4.62 22.23 1.99
N TYR A 195 3.49 21.55 1.94
CA TYR A 195 2.58 21.38 3.09
C TYR A 195 3.28 20.75 4.30
N LEU A 196 4.01 19.64 4.09
CA LEU A 196 4.75 18.97 5.16
C LEU A 196 5.84 19.87 5.78
N LYS A 197 6.53 20.66 4.96
CA LYS A 197 7.52 21.63 5.42
C LYS A 197 6.89 22.75 6.27
N GLU A 198 5.72 23.23 5.88
CA GLU A 198 4.97 24.23 6.67
C GLU A 198 4.52 23.69 8.03
N LEU A 199 4.11 22.42 8.09
CA LEU A 199 3.82 21.74 9.36
C LEU A 199 5.09 21.57 10.20
N ASP A 200 6.18 21.08 9.59
CA ASP A 200 7.45 20.86 10.28
C ASP A 200 8.06 22.18 10.80
N ASN A 201 7.80 23.32 10.16
CA ASN A 201 8.21 24.61 10.74
C ASN A 201 7.52 24.94 12.08
N LYS A 202 6.39 24.29 12.40
CA LYS A 202 5.61 24.52 13.63
C LYS A 202 5.86 23.45 14.69
N LYS A 203 5.70 22.18 14.34
CA LYS A 203 5.94 21.02 15.21
C LYS A 203 6.53 19.88 14.38
N PRO A 204 7.34 18.99 14.96
CA PRO A 204 7.80 17.79 14.26
C PRO A 204 6.65 16.99 13.66
N VAL A 205 6.90 16.37 12.52
CA VAL A 205 5.92 15.62 11.73
C VAL A 205 6.30 14.14 11.72
N ILE A 206 5.31 13.29 11.95
CA ILE A 206 5.32 11.86 11.64
C ILE A 206 4.41 11.68 10.43
N LEU A 207 5.01 11.50 9.25
CA LEU A 207 4.29 11.12 8.05
C LEU A 207 4.23 9.61 7.96
N CYS A 208 3.05 9.08 7.63
CA CYS A 208 2.89 7.66 7.35
C CYS A 208 1.89 7.41 6.21
N GLY A 209 2.04 6.27 5.54
CA GLY A 209 1.10 5.87 4.50
C GLY A 209 1.74 5.16 3.34
N ASP A 210 0.93 4.93 2.31
CA ASP A 210 1.35 4.41 1.02
C ASP A 210 1.78 5.58 0.13
N LEU A 211 3.10 5.71 -0.04
CA LEU A 211 3.71 6.74 -0.87
C LEU A 211 3.77 6.33 -2.34
N ASN A 212 3.32 5.13 -2.71
CA ASN A 212 3.30 4.63 -4.07
C ASN A 212 4.66 4.76 -4.78
N VAL A 213 5.76 4.58 -4.06
CA VAL A 213 7.13 4.61 -4.59
C VAL A 213 8.05 3.67 -3.81
N ALA A 214 8.87 2.90 -4.50
CA ALA A 214 10.02 2.20 -3.93
C ALA A 214 11.27 3.08 -4.15
N HIS A 215 11.93 3.54 -3.09
CA HIS A 215 13.00 4.55 -3.20
C HIS A 215 14.24 4.02 -3.93
N ASN A 216 14.75 2.89 -3.47
CA ASN A 216 16.02 2.32 -3.92
C ASN A 216 15.82 0.92 -4.52
N GLU A 217 16.83 0.41 -5.24
CA GLU A 217 16.75 -0.93 -5.84
C GLU A 217 16.53 -2.05 -4.80
N ILE A 218 16.99 -1.84 -3.55
CA ILE A 218 16.76 -2.75 -2.41
C ILE A 218 15.29 -2.78 -1.96
N ASP A 219 14.47 -1.80 -2.37
CA ASP A 219 13.08 -1.63 -1.95
C ASP A 219 12.07 -2.35 -2.86
N LEU A 220 12.53 -3.09 -3.89
CA LEU A 220 11.65 -3.95 -4.68
C LEU A 220 12.37 -5.16 -5.28
N LYS A 221 11.59 -6.19 -5.60
CA LYS A 221 12.07 -7.29 -6.42
C LYS A 221 12.15 -6.89 -7.90
N ASN A 222 13.23 -7.31 -8.57
CA ASN A 222 13.47 -7.10 -10.01
C ASN A 222 13.51 -5.62 -10.43
N PRO A 223 14.40 -4.78 -9.86
CA PRO A 223 14.47 -3.34 -10.15
C PRO A 223 14.69 -3.05 -11.65
N LYS A 224 15.56 -3.80 -12.32
CA LYS A 224 15.91 -3.61 -13.74
C LYS A 224 14.71 -3.72 -14.69
N SER A 225 13.76 -4.60 -14.41
CA SER A 225 12.57 -4.76 -15.27
C SER A 225 11.50 -3.71 -15.00
N ASN A 226 11.51 -3.08 -13.83
CA ASN A 226 10.49 -2.12 -13.39
C ASN A 226 10.88 -0.66 -13.60
N LYS A 227 12.18 -0.35 -13.60
CA LYS A 227 12.69 1.03 -13.70
C LYS A 227 12.13 1.74 -14.93
N ASN A 228 11.49 2.90 -14.71
CA ASN A 228 10.86 3.75 -15.74
C ASN A 228 9.82 3.04 -16.63
N LYS A 229 9.25 1.93 -16.15
CA LYS A 229 8.25 1.13 -16.89
C LYS A 229 6.99 0.89 -16.07
N THR A 230 7.15 0.76 -14.76
CA THR A 230 6.07 0.48 -13.82
C THR A 230 5.91 1.67 -12.87
N PRO A 231 4.67 2.12 -12.59
CA PRO A 231 4.40 3.10 -11.53
C PRO A 231 5.02 2.68 -10.20
N GLY A 232 5.56 3.64 -9.47
CA GLY A 232 6.25 3.44 -8.21
C GLY A 232 7.73 3.08 -8.30
N PHE A 233 8.31 3.00 -9.51
CA PHE A 233 9.77 2.87 -9.68
C PHE A 233 10.31 3.66 -10.88
N CYS A 234 9.70 4.80 -11.19
CA CYS A 234 10.24 5.77 -12.14
C CYS A 234 11.25 6.70 -11.44
N ASP A 235 12.25 7.17 -12.18
CA ASP A 235 13.26 8.07 -11.65
C ASP A 235 12.64 9.37 -11.09
N ALA A 236 11.59 9.90 -11.72
CA ALA A 236 10.88 11.08 -11.23
C ALA A 236 10.12 10.84 -9.90
N GLU A 237 9.52 9.66 -9.70
CA GLU A 237 8.85 9.31 -8.42
C GLU A 237 9.89 9.14 -7.30
N ARG A 238 11.01 8.49 -7.62
CA ARG A 238 12.12 8.27 -6.69
C ARG A 238 12.79 9.58 -6.30
N GLU A 239 12.95 10.50 -7.24
CA GLU A 239 13.48 11.83 -6.97
C GLU A 239 12.54 12.62 -6.06
N GLY A 240 11.21 12.54 -6.25
CA GLY A 240 10.24 13.18 -5.35
C GLY A 240 10.42 12.76 -3.88
N LEU A 241 10.67 11.47 -3.62
CA LEU A 241 10.99 10.99 -2.28
C LEU A 241 12.38 11.44 -1.80
N THR A 242 13.39 11.45 -2.67
CA THR A 242 14.72 12.02 -2.34
C THR A 242 14.62 13.48 -1.91
N GLU A 243 13.89 14.31 -2.66
CA GLU A 243 13.66 15.71 -2.35
C GLU A 243 12.93 15.88 -1.01
N LEU A 244 11.94 15.03 -0.70
CA LEU A 244 11.25 15.05 0.58
C LEU A 244 12.20 14.71 1.75
N LEU A 245 13.06 13.71 1.60
CA LEU A 245 14.05 13.36 2.63
C LEU A 245 15.08 14.48 2.85
N GLN A 246 15.45 15.20 1.79
CA GLN A 246 16.36 16.35 1.86
C GLN A 246 15.76 17.55 2.60
N GLU A 247 14.43 17.64 2.73
CA GLU A 247 13.73 18.64 3.57
C GLU A 247 13.80 18.35 5.08
N GLY A 248 14.62 17.39 5.51
CA GLY A 248 14.84 17.10 6.93
C GLY A 248 13.99 15.95 7.47
N PHE A 249 13.49 15.08 6.59
CA PHE A 249 12.77 13.86 6.97
C PHE A 249 13.69 12.63 6.94
N ILE A 250 13.41 11.68 7.83
CA ILE A 250 14.11 10.40 7.93
C ILE A 250 13.16 9.28 7.50
N ASP A 251 13.56 8.44 6.55
CA ASP A 251 12.98 7.12 6.35
C ASP A 251 13.34 6.23 7.54
N THR A 252 12.39 6.04 8.46
CA THR A 252 12.60 5.33 9.73
C THR A 252 13.10 3.91 9.52
N TYR A 253 12.57 3.20 8.50
CA TYR A 253 12.91 1.81 8.26
C TYR A 253 14.34 1.68 7.76
N ARG A 254 14.74 2.51 6.80
CA ARG A 254 16.12 2.50 6.28
C ARG A 254 17.13 3.13 7.23
N HIS A 255 16.69 4.01 8.13
CA HIS A 255 17.54 4.51 9.20
C HIS A 255 17.94 3.39 10.17
N ILE A 256 16.99 2.53 10.56
CA ILE A 256 17.23 1.44 11.51
C ILE A 256 17.82 0.20 10.82
N TYR A 257 17.34 -0.11 9.61
CA TYR A 257 17.69 -1.30 8.85
C TYR A 257 18.23 -0.96 7.44
N PRO A 258 19.36 -0.24 7.33
CA PRO A 258 19.85 0.31 6.06
C PRO A 258 20.08 -0.77 4.99
N ASN A 259 20.61 -1.92 5.40
CA ASN A 259 21.01 -3.00 4.49
C ASN A 259 20.05 -4.19 4.48
N LYS A 260 18.87 -4.09 5.12
CA LYS A 260 17.92 -5.20 5.16
C LYS A 260 17.29 -5.41 3.79
N GLU A 261 17.66 -6.50 3.13
CA GLU A 261 17.06 -6.90 1.86
C GLU A 261 15.72 -7.61 2.07
N GLN A 262 14.92 -7.67 0.99
CA GLN A 262 13.67 -8.43 0.92
C GLN A 262 12.60 -8.00 1.94
N ALA A 263 12.71 -6.75 2.39
CA ALA A 263 11.75 -6.08 3.27
C ALA A 263 10.77 -5.27 2.42
N TYR A 264 9.58 -5.84 2.19
CA TYR A 264 8.55 -5.27 1.35
C TYR A 264 7.26 -5.07 2.16
N SER A 265 6.41 -4.17 1.69
CA SER A 265 5.12 -3.86 2.29
C SER A 265 3.95 -4.15 1.37
N PHE A 266 4.18 -4.35 0.06
CA PHE A 266 3.18 -4.62 -0.98
C PHE A 266 3.57 -5.83 -1.83
N TRP A 267 2.56 -6.65 -2.18
CA TRP A 267 2.68 -7.74 -3.14
C TRP A 267 1.41 -7.86 -3.99
N THR A 268 1.56 -7.82 -5.31
CA THR A 268 0.44 -8.08 -6.23
C THR A 268 -0.20 -9.45 -5.97
N TYR A 269 -1.52 -9.54 -6.10
CA TYR A 269 -2.23 -10.83 -6.07
C TYR A 269 -1.83 -11.77 -7.22
N MET A 270 -1.21 -11.26 -8.28
CA MET A 270 -0.81 -12.05 -9.43
C MET A 270 0.40 -12.96 -9.11
N GLY A 271 0.39 -14.18 -9.64
CA GLY A 271 1.56 -15.05 -9.64
C GLY A 271 2.02 -15.56 -8.27
N ASN A 272 1.16 -15.46 -7.24
CA ASN A 272 1.47 -15.81 -5.85
C ASN A 272 2.67 -14.99 -5.31
N ALA A 273 2.72 -13.69 -5.62
CA ALA A 273 3.88 -12.85 -5.37
C ALA A 273 4.23 -12.76 -3.88
N ARG A 274 3.24 -12.70 -2.99
CA ARG A 274 3.45 -12.62 -1.53
C ARG A 274 4.17 -13.85 -0.99
N ALA A 275 3.73 -15.06 -1.34
CA ALA A 275 4.40 -16.30 -0.92
C ALA A 275 5.82 -16.43 -1.46
N LYS A 276 6.10 -15.89 -2.66
CA LYS A 276 7.42 -15.87 -3.29
C LYS A 276 8.29 -14.68 -2.87
N ASN A 277 7.76 -13.81 -2.01
CA ASN A 277 8.33 -12.53 -1.64
C ASN A 277 8.80 -11.68 -2.85
N VAL A 278 7.99 -11.64 -3.90
CA VAL A 278 8.17 -10.74 -5.06
C VAL A 278 7.39 -9.46 -4.76
N GLY A 279 7.96 -8.60 -3.92
CA GLY A 279 7.27 -7.43 -3.37
C GLY A 279 7.98 -6.10 -3.62
N TRP A 280 7.35 -5.06 -3.09
CA TRP A 280 7.78 -3.66 -3.12
C TRP A 280 7.59 -3.04 -1.73
N ARG A 281 8.46 -2.12 -1.33
CA ARG A 281 8.27 -1.29 -0.14
C ARG A 281 7.67 0.05 -0.60
N LEU A 282 6.37 0.19 -0.44
CA LEU A 282 5.59 1.37 -0.84
C LEU A 282 5.07 2.16 0.36
N ASP A 283 5.04 1.53 1.53
CA ASP A 283 4.53 2.09 2.77
C ASP A 283 5.70 2.58 3.63
N TYR A 284 5.59 3.80 4.15
CA TYR A 284 6.66 4.46 4.90
C TYR A 284 6.15 5.06 6.20
N PHE A 285 7.04 5.12 7.18
CA PHE A 285 7.05 6.17 8.18
C PHE A 285 8.23 7.09 7.87
N LEU A 286 7.95 8.35 7.55
CA LEU A 286 8.95 9.41 7.45
C LEU A 286 8.78 10.36 8.64
N VAL A 287 9.83 10.57 9.42
CA VAL A 287 9.77 11.45 10.60
C VAL A 287 10.69 12.63 10.46
N SER A 288 10.31 13.79 10.98
CA SER A 288 11.21 14.93 11.08
C SER A 288 12.48 14.55 11.82
N LYS A 289 13.62 15.07 11.38
CA LYS A 289 14.95 14.78 11.97
C LYS A 289 15.00 15.04 13.48
N ARG A 290 14.23 16.01 13.97
CA ARG A 290 14.10 16.34 15.41
C ARG A 290 13.47 15.23 16.26
N LEU A 291 12.85 14.23 15.65
CA LEU A 291 12.30 13.04 16.33
C LEU A 291 13.24 11.83 16.30
N GLU A 292 14.46 11.96 15.76
CA GLU A 292 15.37 10.81 15.61
C GLU A 292 15.63 10.09 16.94
N ASP A 293 15.92 10.85 17.99
CA ASP A 293 16.25 10.30 19.32
C ASP A 293 15.04 9.69 20.05
N LYS A 294 13.84 9.88 19.49
CA LYS A 294 12.58 9.32 19.99
C LYS A 294 12.24 7.98 19.32
N MET A 295 12.93 7.60 18.25
CA MET A 295 12.68 6.33 17.54
C MET A 295 13.24 5.14 18.32
N CYS A 296 12.41 4.12 18.51
CA CYS A 296 12.80 2.86 19.13
C CYS A 296 12.91 1.73 18.09
N ASP A 297 11.93 1.59 17.19
CA ASP A 297 11.94 0.57 16.14
C ASP A 297 10.99 0.91 14.98
N SER A 298 11.22 0.33 13.80
CA SER A 298 10.38 0.44 12.61
C SER A 298 10.16 -0.95 12.01
N LEU A 299 8.95 -1.49 12.18
CA LEU A 299 8.63 -2.90 11.97
C LEU A 299 7.73 -3.11 10.76
N MET A 300 7.87 -4.25 10.10
CA MET A 300 6.95 -4.73 9.07
C MET A 300 6.20 -5.97 9.55
N ARG A 301 4.87 -5.93 9.53
CA ARG A 301 4.01 -7.05 9.91
C ARG A 301 3.66 -7.91 8.69
N SER A 302 4.67 -8.39 7.97
CA SER A 302 4.50 -9.09 6.68
C SER A 302 3.65 -10.37 6.73
N GLN A 303 3.46 -10.95 7.93
CA GLN A 303 2.59 -12.10 8.17
C GLN A 303 1.10 -11.72 8.29
N VAL A 304 0.77 -10.45 8.57
CA VAL A 304 -0.61 -9.99 8.70
C VAL A 304 -1.25 -9.89 7.33
N MET A 305 -2.26 -10.72 7.11
CA MET A 305 -3.04 -10.80 5.87
C MET A 305 -4.21 -9.80 5.89
N GLY A 306 -4.98 -9.74 4.80
CA GLY A 306 -6.19 -8.92 4.70
C GLY A 306 -6.18 -7.99 3.48
N SER A 307 -4.99 -7.49 3.14
CA SER A 307 -4.69 -6.62 2.00
C SER A 307 -3.53 -7.19 1.16
N ASP A 308 -3.33 -6.67 -0.04
CA ASP A 308 -2.09 -6.81 -0.82
C ASP A 308 -0.92 -6.05 -0.18
N HIS A 309 -1.21 -5.14 0.75
CA HIS A 309 -0.22 -4.56 1.65
C HIS A 309 -0.17 -5.28 3.02
N CYS A 310 0.90 -5.09 3.77
CA CYS A 310 0.99 -5.44 5.18
C CYS A 310 1.11 -4.18 6.05
N PRO A 311 0.66 -4.22 7.31
CA PRO A 311 0.89 -3.13 8.25
C PRO A 311 2.38 -2.89 8.47
N ILE A 312 2.75 -1.63 8.57
CA ILE A 312 4.04 -1.19 9.12
C ILE A 312 3.79 -0.54 10.48
N ALA A 313 4.74 -0.66 11.41
CA ALA A 313 4.66 -0.11 12.75
C ALA A 313 5.86 0.78 13.07
N LEU A 314 5.63 1.87 13.78
CA LEU A 314 6.67 2.72 14.35
C LEU A 314 6.51 2.75 15.87
N LEU A 315 7.59 2.41 16.58
CA LEU A 315 7.67 2.48 18.04
C LEU A 315 8.49 3.71 18.43
N MET A 316 7.93 4.54 19.31
CA MET A 316 8.56 5.78 19.78
C MET A 316 8.51 5.93 21.30
N ALA A 317 9.42 6.71 21.86
CA ALA A 317 9.50 7.04 23.28
C ALA A 317 9.38 8.56 23.48
N PHE A 318 8.16 9.06 23.67
CA PHE A 318 7.89 10.47 23.96
C PHE A 318 8.18 10.79 25.42
#